data_AF-A0A702BCF8-F1
#
_entry.id   AF-A0A702BCF8-F1
#
_cell.length_a   1.000
_cell.length_b   1.000
_cell.length_c   1.000
_cell.angle_alpha   90.00
_cell.angle_beta   90.00
_cell.angle_gamma   90.00
#
_symmetry.space_group_name_H-M   'P 1'
#
loop_
_entity.id
_entity.type
_entity.pdbx_description
1 polymer ?
#
loop_
_entity_poly.entity_id
_entity_poly.type
_entity_poly.pdbx_seq_one_letter_code
_entity_poly.pdbx_strand_id
1 'polypeptide(L)'
;MEGFLRGKCIPGDLKVNETNAEYLVRKFSEADDRCASLSAKLSMINDLMEAAEQANKLAQEATEKLVQERNALAEENTGLKSALNDILQPDAAVLERNHRVRALDAMETPATDAFLAEVRDKAHKEGAYFVANRMLAAWDAGFIDDTAKNAADIARMILTSTEFMADAPEGDFDRSFADGVLEDIAAQPRKGGAA
;
A
#
# COMPACT_ATOMS: atom_id res chain seq x y z
N MET A 1 -31.05 -27.56 -36.29
CA MET A 1 -30.53 -27.22 -37.65
C MET A 1 -30.59 -28.39 -38.61
N GLU A 2 -30.33 -29.63 -38.18
CA GLU A 2 -30.23 -30.78 -39.09
C GLU A 2 -31.49 -31.05 -39.94
N GLY A 3 -32.69 -30.91 -39.37
CA GLY A 3 -33.94 -31.05 -40.13
C GLY A 3 -34.12 -29.99 -41.22
N PHE A 4 -33.71 -28.75 -40.95
CA PHE A 4 -33.73 -27.64 -41.92
C PHE A 4 -32.70 -27.84 -43.04
N LEU A 5 -31.47 -28.23 -42.67
CA LEU A 5 -30.39 -28.50 -43.62
C LEU A 5 -30.70 -29.69 -44.56
N ARG A 6 -31.52 -30.64 -44.10
CA ARG A 6 -32.03 -31.76 -44.93
C ARG A 6 -33.35 -31.47 -45.63
N GLY A 7 -33.88 -30.24 -45.56
CA GLY A 7 -35.14 -29.83 -46.20
C GLY A 7 -36.41 -30.43 -45.59
N LYS A 8 -36.35 -30.97 -44.36
CA LYS A 8 -37.46 -31.66 -43.69
C LYS A 8 -38.35 -30.73 -42.85
N CYS A 9 -37.88 -29.53 -42.50
CA CYS A 9 -38.64 -28.54 -41.74
C CYS A 9 -38.14 -27.10 -42.00
N ILE A 10 -39.00 -26.10 -41.75
CA ILE A 10 -38.66 -24.67 -41.81
C ILE A 10 -38.43 -24.14 -40.38
N PRO A 11 -37.39 -23.33 -40.10
CA PRO A 11 -37.14 -22.75 -38.78
C PRO A 11 -38.26 -21.78 -38.40
N GLY A 12 -38.71 -21.85 -37.15
CA GLY A 12 -39.81 -21.00 -36.65
C GLY A 12 -39.46 -19.51 -36.54
N ASP A 13 -38.18 -19.16 -36.56
CA ASP A 13 -37.66 -17.79 -36.50
C ASP A 13 -37.11 -17.28 -37.85
N LEU A 14 -37.50 -17.92 -38.95
CA LEU A 14 -37.27 -17.43 -40.31
C LEU A 14 -38.14 -16.20 -40.58
N LYS A 15 -37.53 -15.10 -41.05
CA LYS A 15 -38.26 -13.85 -41.31
C LYS A 15 -39.03 -13.91 -42.64
N VAL A 16 -40.10 -13.11 -42.74
CA VAL A 16 -40.85 -12.95 -44.01
C VAL A 16 -39.92 -12.33 -45.06
N ASN A 17 -39.86 -12.95 -46.25
CA ASN A 17 -38.96 -12.61 -47.35
C ASN A 17 -37.45 -12.85 -47.10
N GLU A 18 -37.08 -13.60 -46.05
CA GLU A 18 -35.69 -14.05 -45.83
C GLU A 18 -35.47 -15.39 -46.55
N THR A 19 -34.44 -15.47 -47.40
CA THR A 19 -34.04 -16.72 -48.03
C THR A 19 -33.35 -17.65 -47.03
N ASN A 20 -33.34 -18.95 -47.30
CA ASN A 20 -32.64 -19.93 -46.45
C ASN A 20 -31.14 -19.60 -46.28
N ALA A 21 -30.50 -19.04 -47.31
CA ALA A 21 -29.11 -18.62 -47.26
C ALA A 21 -28.91 -17.41 -46.32
N GLU A 22 -29.76 -16.39 -46.43
CA GLU A 22 -29.73 -15.21 -45.55
C GLU A 22 -30.00 -15.60 -44.09
N TYR A 23 -30.93 -16.53 -43.85
CA TYR A 23 -31.18 -17.08 -42.51
C TYR A 23 -29.94 -17.75 -41.91
N LEU A 24 -29.26 -18.59 -42.68
CA LEU A 24 -28.04 -19.26 -42.23
C LEU A 24 -26.93 -18.25 -41.93
N VAL A 25 -26.71 -17.28 -42.82
CA VAL A 25 -25.71 -16.22 -42.63
C VAL A 25 -26.00 -15.43 -41.35
N ARG A 26 -27.26 -15.03 -41.13
CA ARG A 26 -27.67 -14.35 -39.89
C ARG A 26 -27.40 -15.21 -38.66
N LYS A 27 -27.71 -16.51 -38.69
CA LYS A 27 -27.49 -17.40 -37.54
C LYS A 27 -26.03 -17.67 -37.25
N PHE A 28 -25.19 -17.79 -38.28
CA PHE A 28 -23.76 -17.90 -38.08
C PHE A 28 -23.16 -16.59 -37.55
N SER A 29 -23.59 -15.43 -38.07
CA SER A 29 -23.17 -14.13 -37.52
C SER A 29 -23.60 -13.97 -36.05
N GLU A 30 -24.85 -14.29 -35.71
CA GLU A 30 -25.33 -14.27 -34.32
C GLU A 30 -24.51 -15.23 -33.41
N ALA A 31 -24.07 -16.38 -33.94
CA ALA A 31 -23.25 -17.33 -33.21
C ALA A 31 -21.80 -16.84 -33.06
N ASP A 32 -21.21 -16.27 -34.11
CA ASP A 32 -19.87 -15.69 -34.09
C ASP A 32 -19.80 -14.50 -33.13
N ASP A 33 -20.80 -13.62 -33.13
CA ASP A 33 -20.90 -12.49 -32.19
C ASP A 33 -20.99 -12.99 -30.74
N ARG A 34 -21.75 -14.06 -30.50
CA ARG A 34 -21.83 -14.70 -29.18
C ARG A 34 -20.50 -15.33 -28.78
N CYS A 35 -19.83 -16.01 -29.69
CA CYS A 35 -18.51 -16.60 -29.45
C CYS A 35 -17.47 -15.52 -29.13
N ALA A 36 -17.45 -14.41 -29.88
CA ALA A 36 -16.57 -13.28 -29.62
C ALA A 36 -16.86 -12.64 -28.26
N SER A 37 -18.15 -12.43 -27.92
CA SER A 37 -18.55 -11.90 -26.61
C SER A 37 -18.14 -12.83 -25.46
N LEU A 38 -18.33 -14.14 -25.60
CA LEU A 38 -17.93 -15.12 -24.59
C LEU A 38 -16.41 -15.19 -24.45
N SER A 39 -15.66 -15.13 -25.56
CA SER A 39 -14.20 -15.11 -25.54
C SER A 39 -13.67 -13.87 -24.82
N ALA A 40 -14.23 -12.68 -25.08
CA ALA A 40 -13.87 -11.46 -24.36
C ALA A 40 -14.18 -11.56 -22.85
N LYS A 41 -15.35 -12.10 -22.48
CA LYS A 41 -15.71 -12.32 -21.07
C LYS A 41 -14.77 -13.31 -20.39
N LEU A 42 -14.37 -14.39 -21.06
CA LEU A 42 -13.41 -15.35 -20.52
C LEU A 42 -12.04 -14.71 -20.29
N SER A 43 -11.58 -13.86 -21.20
CA SER A 43 -10.34 -13.09 -21.00
C SER A 43 -10.43 -12.22 -19.75
N MET A 44 -11.51 -11.45 -19.60
CA MET A 44 -11.71 -10.61 -18.41
C MET A 44 -11.79 -11.42 -17.12
N ILE A 45 -12.44 -12.59 -17.15
CA ILE A 45 -12.53 -13.48 -15.97
C ILE A 45 -11.14 -13.99 -15.59
N ASN A 46 -10.29 -14.34 -16.55
CA ASN A 46 -8.92 -14.76 -16.28
C ASN A 46 -8.12 -13.61 -15.64
N ASP A 47 -8.18 -12.40 -16.20
CA ASP A 47 -7.49 -11.24 -15.65
C ASP A 47 -7.94 -10.93 -14.21
N LEU A 48 -9.25 -11.03 -13.95
CA LEU A 48 -9.81 -10.84 -12.60
C LEU A 48 -9.39 -11.97 -11.64
N MET A 49 -9.28 -13.21 -12.13
CA MET A 49 -8.82 -14.34 -11.33
C MET A 49 -7.36 -14.17 -10.93
N GLU A 50 -6.49 -13.77 -11.86
CA GLU A 50 -5.09 -13.46 -11.57
C GLU A 50 -4.95 -12.33 -10.54
N ALA A 51 -5.74 -11.25 -10.69
CA ALA A 51 -5.76 -10.16 -9.71
C ALA A 51 -6.24 -10.63 -8.33
N ALA A 52 -7.26 -11.49 -8.28
CA ALA A 52 -7.77 -12.05 -7.02
C ALA A 52 -6.76 -12.97 -6.33
N GLU A 53 -6.04 -13.80 -7.10
CA GLU A 53 -4.97 -14.66 -6.57
C GLU A 53 -3.82 -13.84 -6.00
N GLN A 54 -3.40 -12.78 -6.70
CA GLN A 54 -2.36 -11.86 -6.22
C GLN A 54 -2.80 -11.15 -4.94
N ALA A 55 -4.02 -10.64 -4.89
CA ALA A 55 -4.56 -9.98 -3.70
C ALA A 55 -4.63 -10.95 -2.49
N ASN A 56 -5.05 -12.19 -2.73
CA ASN A 56 -5.11 -13.21 -1.69
C ASN A 56 -3.72 -13.57 -1.16
N LYS A 57 -2.72 -13.68 -2.03
CA LYS A 57 -1.33 -13.90 -1.64
C LYS A 57 -0.80 -12.77 -0.75
N LEU A 58 -0.99 -11.52 -1.17
CA LEU A 58 -0.57 -10.35 -0.38
C LEU A 58 -1.27 -10.29 0.99
N ALA A 59 -2.57 -10.63 1.04
CA ALA A 59 -3.32 -10.69 2.28
C ALA A 59 -2.81 -11.79 3.23
N GLN A 60 -2.44 -12.94 2.67
CA GLN A 60 -1.84 -14.04 3.44
C GLN A 60 -0.49 -13.63 4.02
N GLU A 61 0.41 -13.06 3.21
CA GLU A 61 1.73 -12.58 3.64
C GLU A 61 1.60 -11.52 4.77
N ALA A 62 0.68 -10.58 4.63
CA ALA A 62 0.42 -9.56 5.66
C ALA A 62 -0.11 -10.19 6.96
N THR A 63 -0.99 -11.20 6.85
CA THR A 63 -1.53 -11.91 8.02
C THR A 63 -0.43 -12.70 8.74
N GLU A 64 0.43 -13.39 8.00
CA GLU A 64 1.56 -14.13 8.55
C GLU A 64 2.53 -13.22 9.31
N LYS A 65 2.85 -12.04 8.75
CA LYS A 65 3.68 -11.03 9.42
C LYS A 65 3.05 -10.55 10.74
N LEU A 66 1.77 -10.19 10.72
CA LEU A 66 1.05 -9.76 11.92
C LEU A 66 1.02 -10.86 12.98
N VAL A 67 0.80 -12.13 12.59
CA VAL A 67 0.84 -13.26 13.54
C VAL A 67 2.22 -13.41 14.17
N GLN A 68 3.30 -13.26 13.39
CA GLN A 68 4.67 -13.32 13.91
C GLN A 68 4.94 -12.20 14.94
N GLU A 69 4.62 -10.95 14.61
CA GLU A 69 4.75 -9.81 15.54
C GLU A 69 3.93 -10.01 16.81
N ARG A 70 2.68 -10.48 16.66
CA ARG A 70 1.79 -10.76 17.80
C ARG A 70 2.34 -11.85 18.71
N ASN A 71 2.94 -12.91 18.16
CA ASN A 71 3.55 -13.98 18.94
C ASN A 71 4.80 -13.48 19.66
N ALA A 72 5.67 -12.72 18.99
CA ALA A 72 6.86 -12.13 19.60
C ALA A 72 6.50 -11.20 20.78
N LEU A 73 5.51 -10.33 20.60
CA LEU A 73 4.99 -9.47 21.68
C LEU A 73 4.35 -10.29 22.81
N ALA A 74 3.69 -11.41 22.51
CA ALA A 74 3.09 -12.27 23.54
C ALA A 74 4.15 -13.02 24.36
N GLU A 75 5.24 -13.46 23.73
CA GLU A 75 6.41 -14.05 24.38
C GLU A 75 7.11 -13.03 25.28
N GLU A 76 7.37 -11.83 24.77
CA GLU A 76 7.91 -10.70 25.54
C GLU A 76 7.05 -10.40 26.77
N ASN A 77 5.72 -10.28 26.59
CA ASN A 77 4.78 -10.07 27.70
C ASN A 77 4.80 -11.21 28.73
N THR A 78 5.06 -12.44 28.31
CA THR A 78 5.17 -13.59 29.21
C THR A 78 6.47 -13.51 30.02
N GLY A 79 7.58 -13.14 29.38
CA GLY A 79 8.87 -12.88 30.03
C GLY A 79 8.77 -11.77 31.07
N LEU A 80 8.18 -10.63 30.71
CA LEU A 80 7.97 -9.49 31.61
C LEU A 80 7.13 -9.87 32.83
N LYS A 81 6.03 -10.62 32.66
CA LYS A 81 5.20 -11.09 33.77
C LYS A 81 5.96 -12.03 34.70
N SER A 82 6.79 -12.91 34.14
CA SER A 82 7.64 -13.80 34.94
C SER A 82 8.67 -13.00 35.76
N ALA A 83 9.36 -12.06 35.13
CA ALA A 83 10.33 -11.20 35.79
C ALA A 83 9.70 -10.38 36.92
N LEU A 84 8.51 -9.82 36.68
CA LEU A 84 7.76 -9.09 37.69
C LEU A 84 7.40 -9.98 38.89
N ASN A 85 6.95 -11.21 38.64
CA ASN A 85 6.64 -12.16 39.70
C ASN A 85 7.87 -12.51 40.54
N ASP A 86 9.03 -12.73 39.90
CA ASP A 86 10.28 -13.02 40.60
C ASP A 86 10.74 -11.85 41.50
N ILE A 87 10.53 -10.61 41.04
CA ILE A 87 10.88 -9.40 41.80
C ILE A 87 9.93 -9.17 43.00
N LEU A 88 8.64 -9.51 42.86
CA LEU A 88 7.61 -9.20 43.87
C LEU A 88 7.49 -10.24 44.99
N GLN A 89 8.22 -11.36 44.91
CA GLN A 89 8.20 -12.39 45.97
C GLN A 89 8.67 -11.77 47.32
N PRO A 90 8.02 -12.08 48.47
CA PRO A 90 8.38 -11.52 49.78
C PRO A 90 9.85 -11.77 50.19
N ASP A 91 10.45 -12.81 49.63
CA ASP A 91 11.81 -13.29 49.88
C ASP A 91 12.84 -12.62 48.95
N ALA A 92 12.39 -11.78 47.99
CA ALA A 92 13.19 -11.16 46.94
C ALA A 92 14.27 -10.18 47.45
N ALA A 93 14.29 -9.87 48.74
CA ALA A 93 15.43 -9.22 49.40
C ALA A 93 16.75 -10.00 49.20
N VAL A 94 16.67 -11.29 48.85
CA VAL A 94 17.82 -12.16 48.52
C VAL A 94 17.63 -12.80 47.13
N LEU A 95 17.32 -12.01 46.09
CA LEU A 95 17.55 -12.51 44.73
C LEU A 95 19.06 -12.68 44.53
N GLU A 96 19.53 -13.92 44.38
CA GLU A 96 20.92 -14.20 43.98
C GLU A 96 21.26 -13.38 42.72
N ARG A 97 22.53 -12.97 42.59
CA ARG A 97 23.00 -12.15 41.46
C ARG A 97 22.53 -12.68 40.10
N ASN A 98 22.53 -14.00 39.91
CA ASN A 98 22.10 -14.65 38.67
C ASN A 98 20.58 -14.53 38.40
N HIS A 99 19.75 -14.40 39.43
CA HIS A 99 18.32 -14.15 39.29
C HIS A 99 18.06 -12.68 38.94
N ARG A 100 18.85 -11.75 39.49
CA ARG A 100 18.73 -10.31 39.16
C ARG A 100 19.10 -10.02 37.71
N VAL A 101 20.17 -10.64 37.22
CA VAL A 101 20.59 -10.50 35.82
C VAL A 101 19.50 -11.05 34.90
N ARG A 102 18.97 -12.25 35.16
CA ARG A 102 17.86 -12.81 34.38
C ARG A 102 16.60 -11.94 34.40
N ALA A 103 16.26 -11.34 35.54
CA ALA A 103 15.12 -10.44 35.63
C ALA A 103 15.36 -9.13 34.85
N LEU A 104 16.58 -8.60 34.84
CA LEU A 104 16.94 -7.43 34.04
C LEU A 104 16.93 -7.72 32.53
N ASP A 105 17.51 -8.84 32.11
CA ASP A 105 17.48 -9.27 30.70
C ASP A 105 16.02 -9.50 30.23
N ALA A 106 15.17 -10.05 31.09
CA ALA A 106 13.75 -10.25 30.81
C ALA A 106 12.90 -8.95 30.83
N MET A 107 13.49 -7.82 31.23
CA MET A 107 12.86 -6.49 31.16
C MET A 107 13.18 -5.75 29.86
N GLU A 108 14.10 -6.26 29.02
CA GLU A 108 14.28 -5.76 27.67
C GLU A 108 13.04 -6.03 26.82
N THR A 109 12.71 -5.11 25.92
CA THR A 109 11.50 -5.19 25.08
C THR A 109 11.81 -5.11 23.58
N PRO A 110 12.65 -6.03 23.05
CA PRO A 110 13.11 -5.95 21.67
C PRO A 110 11.99 -6.11 20.63
N ALA A 111 10.92 -6.86 20.92
CA ALA A 111 9.79 -6.99 20.01
C ALA A 111 8.96 -5.71 19.97
N THR A 112 8.79 -5.05 21.12
CA THR A 112 8.18 -3.71 21.18
C THR A 112 9.03 -2.67 20.46
N ASP A 113 10.35 -2.67 20.65
CA ASP A 113 11.25 -1.72 20.00
C ASP A 113 11.24 -1.88 18.47
N ALA A 114 11.27 -3.12 17.98
CA ALA A 114 11.15 -3.43 16.55
C ALA A 114 9.81 -2.96 15.97
N PHE A 115 8.70 -3.21 16.68
CA PHE A 115 7.37 -2.73 16.27
C PHE A 115 7.31 -1.21 16.22
N LEU A 116 7.85 -0.51 17.22
CA LEU A 116 7.89 0.95 17.25
C LEU A 116 8.77 1.54 16.14
N ALA A 117 9.88 0.89 15.80
CA ALA A 117 10.72 1.28 14.68
C ALA A 117 9.95 1.18 13.35
N GLU A 118 9.24 0.07 13.10
CA GLU A 118 8.42 -0.08 11.90
C GLU A 118 7.30 0.97 11.82
N VAL A 119 6.60 1.23 12.93
CA VAL A 119 5.55 2.26 12.98
C VAL A 119 6.14 3.64 12.68
N ARG A 120 7.32 3.94 13.21
CA ARG A 120 8.02 5.21 12.98
C ARG A 120 8.43 5.34 11.51
N ASP A 121 9.00 4.31 10.91
CA ASP A 121 9.36 4.28 9.49
C ASP A 121 8.15 4.53 8.60
N LYS A 122 7.01 3.90 8.93
CA LYS A 122 5.75 4.12 8.21
C LYS A 122 5.29 5.56 8.35
N ALA A 123 5.31 6.12 9.56
CA ALA A 123 4.91 7.51 9.81
C ALA A 123 5.80 8.51 9.05
N HIS A 124 7.11 8.25 8.96
CA HIS A 124 8.03 9.07 8.17
C HIS A 124 7.66 9.09 6.68
N LYS A 125 7.38 7.91 6.10
CA LYS A 125 6.96 7.78 4.69
C LYS A 125 5.63 8.49 4.44
N GLU A 126 4.65 8.30 5.32
CA GLU A 126 3.35 8.99 5.24
C GLU A 126 3.50 10.51 5.35
N GLY A 127 4.42 10.99 6.20
CA GLY A 127 4.77 12.40 6.29
C GLY A 127 5.31 12.96 4.98
N ALA A 128 6.22 12.26 4.30
CA ALA A 128 6.73 12.66 2.99
C ALA A 128 5.61 12.72 1.92
N TYR A 129 4.73 11.71 1.91
CA TYR A 129 3.57 11.70 1.00
C TYR A 129 2.65 12.89 1.26
N PHE A 130 2.37 13.18 2.53
CA PHE A 130 1.56 14.33 2.91
C PHE A 130 2.16 15.65 2.40
N VAL A 131 3.47 15.85 2.58
CA VAL A 131 4.17 17.07 2.13
C VAL A 131 4.16 17.18 0.60
N ALA A 132 4.48 16.11 -0.13
CA ALA A 132 4.44 16.10 -1.59
C ALA A 132 3.03 16.45 -2.12
N ASN A 133 1.99 15.84 -1.53
CA ASN A 133 0.60 16.10 -1.90
C ASN A 133 0.19 17.55 -1.61
N ARG A 134 0.57 18.11 -0.46
CA ARG A 134 0.27 19.51 -0.11
C ARG A 134 1.04 20.51 -0.97
N MET A 135 2.28 20.20 -1.31
CA MET A 135 3.11 21.02 -2.19
C MET A 135 2.50 21.10 -3.60
N LEU A 136 2.13 19.97 -4.19
CA LEU A 136 1.46 19.94 -5.51
C LEU A 136 0.10 20.63 -5.49
N ALA A 137 -0.68 20.48 -4.42
CA ALA A 137 -1.95 21.19 -4.27
C ALA A 137 -1.75 22.72 -4.16
N ALA A 138 -0.69 23.17 -3.49
CA ALA A 138 -0.37 24.60 -3.40
C ALA A 138 0.05 25.17 -4.76
N TRP A 139 0.76 24.39 -5.58
CA TRP A 139 1.07 24.76 -6.96
C TRP A 139 -0.20 24.83 -7.84
N ASP A 140 -1.05 23.80 -7.80
CA ASP A 140 -2.30 23.76 -8.58
C ASP A 140 -3.26 24.91 -8.22
N ALA A 141 -3.28 25.31 -6.96
CA ALA A 141 -4.05 26.45 -6.46
C ALA A 141 -3.40 27.83 -6.72
N GLY A 142 -2.20 27.88 -7.29
CA GLY A 142 -1.50 29.12 -7.63
C GLY A 142 -0.81 29.83 -6.46
N PHE A 143 -0.60 29.16 -5.32
CA PHE A 143 0.20 29.70 -4.19
C PHE A 143 1.70 29.62 -4.44
N ILE A 144 2.14 28.69 -5.30
CA ILE A 144 3.53 28.53 -5.72
C ILE A 144 3.63 28.98 -7.18
N ASP A 145 4.31 30.11 -7.42
CA ASP A 145 4.57 30.65 -8.75
C ASP A 145 5.81 29.97 -9.37
N ASP A 146 5.61 28.75 -9.88
CA ASP A 146 6.65 27.97 -10.55
C ASP A 146 6.06 27.11 -11.69
N THR A 147 6.92 26.54 -12.52
CA THR A 147 6.53 25.68 -13.64
C THR A 147 6.03 24.32 -13.16
N ALA A 148 5.10 23.72 -13.90
CA ALA A 148 4.62 22.35 -13.65
C ALA A 148 5.77 21.33 -13.57
N LYS A 149 6.82 21.54 -14.36
CA LYS A 149 8.01 20.69 -14.35
C LYS A 149 8.74 20.76 -13.02
N ASN A 150 9.04 21.96 -12.53
CA ASN A 150 9.74 22.15 -11.26
C ASN A 150 8.91 21.62 -10.08
N ALA A 151 7.59 21.87 -10.09
CA ALA A 151 6.70 21.32 -9.08
C ALA A 151 6.71 19.77 -9.07
N ALA A 152 6.66 19.14 -10.25
CA ALA A 152 6.75 17.69 -10.37
C ALA A 152 8.13 17.15 -9.95
N ASP A 153 9.22 17.84 -10.28
CA ASP A 153 10.58 17.44 -9.90
C ASP A 153 10.77 17.48 -8.38
N ILE A 154 10.29 18.53 -7.70
CA ILE A 154 10.34 18.64 -6.23
C ILE A 154 9.46 17.56 -5.59
N ALA A 155 8.24 17.35 -6.08
CA ALA A 155 7.36 16.30 -5.55
C ALA A 155 7.97 14.91 -5.71
N ARG A 156 8.57 14.61 -6.87
CA ARG A 156 9.31 13.36 -7.08
C ARG A 156 10.49 13.23 -6.14
N MET A 157 11.26 14.30 -5.93
CA MET A 157 12.38 14.29 -4.97
C MET A 157 11.90 13.94 -3.56
N ILE A 158 10.80 14.54 -3.09
CA ILE A 158 10.22 14.23 -1.78
C ILE A 158 9.75 12.77 -1.71
N LEU A 159 9.05 12.27 -2.73
CA LEU A 159 8.58 10.88 -2.77
C LEU A 159 9.74 9.89 -2.78
N THR A 160 10.76 10.11 -3.62
CA THR A 160 11.94 9.25 -3.71
C THR A 160 12.78 9.31 -2.43
N SER A 161 12.72 10.39 -1.64
CA SER A 161 13.42 10.44 -0.33
C SER A 161 13.00 9.31 0.61
N THR A 162 11.77 8.78 0.47
CA THR A 162 11.27 7.66 1.28
C THR A 162 12.04 6.35 1.10
N GLU A 163 12.79 6.22 0.00
CA GLU A 163 13.66 5.06 -0.28
C GLU A 163 14.94 5.09 0.58
N PHE A 164 15.33 6.25 1.08
CA PHE A 164 16.56 6.46 1.86
C PHE A 164 16.30 6.66 3.36
N MET A 165 15.04 6.78 3.78
CA MET A 165 14.67 7.11 5.17
C MET A 165 15.07 6.04 6.19
N ALA A 166 15.22 4.78 5.78
CA ALA A 166 15.60 3.69 6.70
C ALA A 166 17.02 3.86 7.26
N ASP A 167 17.91 4.51 6.50
CA ASP A 167 19.31 4.75 6.87
C ASP A 167 19.57 6.23 7.23
N ALA A 168 18.52 7.03 7.36
CA ALA A 168 18.66 8.46 7.64
C ALA A 168 19.17 8.69 9.07
N PRO A 169 20.11 9.64 9.28
CA PRO A 169 20.49 10.08 10.61
C PRO A 169 19.28 10.55 11.43
N GLU A 170 19.26 10.29 12.73
CA GLU A 170 18.13 10.66 13.60
C GLU A 170 17.80 12.17 13.55
N GLY A 171 18.81 13.01 13.32
CA GLY A 171 18.66 14.46 13.19
C GLY A 171 17.95 14.94 11.91
N ASP A 172 17.85 14.11 10.87
CA ASP A 172 17.19 14.47 9.60
C ASP A 172 15.66 14.56 9.75
N PHE A 173 15.12 14.01 10.83
CA PHE A 173 13.69 14.10 11.17
C PHE A 173 13.38 15.30 12.10
N ASP A 174 14.39 16.06 12.51
CA ASP A 174 14.21 17.28 13.29
C ASP A 174 14.02 18.52 12.41
N ARG A 175 13.35 19.53 12.96
CA ARG A 175 13.02 20.77 12.25
C ARG A 175 14.16 21.80 12.22
N SER A 176 15.23 21.62 12.98
CA SER A 176 16.30 22.63 13.17
C SER A 176 16.90 23.14 11.87
N PHE A 177 17.19 22.26 10.90
CA PHE A 177 17.73 22.69 9.60
C PHE A 177 16.73 23.59 8.85
N ALA A 178 15.46 23.19 8.78
CA ALA A 178 14.43 23.95 8.10
C ALA A 178 14.19 25.30 8.80
N ASP A 179 14.14 25.33 10.13
CA ASP A 179 13.99 26.55 10.90
C ASP A 179 15.15 27.53 10.65
N GLY A 180 16.40 27.04 10.65
CA GLY A 180 17.57 27.87 10.36
C GLY A 180 17.52 28.50 8.96
N VAL A 181 17.15 27.73 7.93
CA VAL A 181 16.99 28.25 6.57
C VAL A 181 15.86 29.28 6.48
N LEU A 182 14.74 29.05 7.18
CA LEU A 182 13.63 30.00 7.21
C LEU A 182 14.00 31.31 7.92
N GLU A 183 14.77 31.24 9.00
CA GLU A 183 15.33 32.41 9.68
C GLU A 183 16.26 33.21 8.75
N ASP A 184 17.15 32.53 8.04
CA ASP A 184 18.05 33.14 7.05
C ASP A 184 17.27 33.83 5.92
N ILE A 185 16.20 33.21 5.41
CA ILE A 185 15.32 33.82 4.40
C ILE A 185 14.63 35.06 4.96
N ALA A 186 14.11 34.99 6.19
CA ALA A 186 13.42 36.11 6.83
C ALA A 186 14.35 37.30 7.11
N ALA A 187 15.64 37.04 7.34
CA ALA A 187 16.66 38.05 7.56
C ALA A 187 17.11 38.77 6.27
N GLN A 188 16.78 38.25 5.07
CA GLN A 188 17.16 38.90 3.83
C GLN A 188 16.37 40.21 3.62
N PRO A 189 17.04 41.36 3.40
CA PRO A 189 16.33 42.60 3.11
C PRO A 189 15.57 42.45 1.79
N ARG A 190 14.28 42.83 1.76
CA ARG A 190 13.46 42.88 0.52
C ARG A 190 14.15 43.76 -0.52
N LYS A 191 15.03 43.19 -1.34
CA LYS A 191 15.59 43.86 -2.52
C LYS A 191 14.55 43.77 -3.62
N GLY A 192 13.75 44.83 -3.77
CA GLY A 192 12.95 45.06 -4.98
C GLY A 192 11.46 45.29 -4.73
N GLY A 193 11.10 46.26 -3.91
CA GLY A 193 9.88 47.02 -4.19
C GLY A 193 10.24 48.20 -5.08
N ALA A 194 10.08 48.08 -6.40
CA ALA A 194 10.05 49.22 -7.32
C ALA A 194 9.50 48.82 -8.70
N ALA A 195 8.33 49.42 -9.01
CA ALA A 195 7.68 49.67 -10.30
C ALA A 195 7.16 48.49 -11.12
#